data_AF-A0A9R1RF65-F1
#
_entry.id   AF-A0A9R1RF65-F1
#
_cell.length_a   1.000
_cell.length_b   1.000
_cell.length_c   1.000
_cell.angle_alpha   90.00
_cell.angle_beta   90.00
_cell.angle_gamma   90.00
#
_symmetry.space_group_name_H-M   'P 1'
#
loop_
_entity.id
_entity.type
_entity.pdbx_description
1 polymer ?
#
loop_
_entity_poly.entity_id
_entity_poly.type
_entity_poly.pdbx_seq_one_letter_code
_entity_poly.pdbx_strand_id
1 'polypeptide(L)'
;MSTSSATNRLRPPAVPAASATVPDEASPSPWASLPADLVRLLGWRVLARDLLDYVRCRAVCTHWRSSTVCPRGRGIVDLCFHPRRWTVLPEGHGLDPDDKGKRRLFSLSTGVSVCPRLPDDYRILDSVDGILLLHRRQR
;
A
#
# COMPACT_ATOMS: atom_id res chain seq x y z
N MET A 1 14.60 76.55 -1.95
CA MET A 1 13.29 75.86 -2.04
C MET A 1 13.58 74.38 -2.22
N SER A 2 13.58 73.61 -1.14
CA SER A 2 13.92 72.18 -1.16
C SER A 2 12.71 71.41 -0.64
N THR A 3 12.06 70.65 -1.53
CA THR A 3 10.86 69.87 -1.23
C THR A 3 11.26 68.43 -0.90
N SER A 4 11.13 68.06 0.37
CA SER A 4 11.30 66.69 0.85
C SER A 4 10.13 65.81 0.36
N SER A 5 10.45 64.76 -0.40
CA SER A 5 9.47 63.75 -0.84
C SER A 5 9.33 62.66 0.22
N ALA A 6 8.13 62.55 0.81
CA ALA A 6 7.78 61.51 1.77
C ALA A 6 7.41 60.20 1.03
N THR A 7 8.18 59.14 1.24
CA THR A 7 7.88 57.80 0.74
C THR A 7 6.74 57.17 1.53
N ASN A 8 5.56 57.11 0.93
CA ASN A 8 4.37 56.46 1.49
C ASN A 8 4.50 54.94 1.32
N ARG A 9 4.87 54.21 2.39
CA ARG A 9 4.86 52.73 2.40
C ARG A 9 3.43 52.24 2.61
N LEU A 10 2.73 51.93 1.52
CA LEU A 10 1.43 51.29 1.55
C LEU A 10 1.56 49.87 2.13
N ARG A 11 0.90 49.66 3.28
CA ARG A 11 0.75 48.36 3.96
C ARG A 11 -0.22 47.49 3.13
N PRO A 12 0.12 46.23 2.80
CA PRO A 12 -0.81 45.37 2.09
C PRO A 12 -2.03 45.01 2.96
N PRO A 13 -3.23 44.86 2.38
CA PRO A 13 -4.44 44.54 3.12
C PRO A 13 -4.32 43.15 3.74
N ALA A 14 -4.76 43.02 5.00
CA ALA A 14 -4.82 41.75 5.70
C ALA A 14 -5.80 40.81 4.98
N VAL A 15 -5.28 39.71 4.45
CA VAL A 15 -6.11 38.61 3.95
C VAL A 15 -6.87 38.04 5.15
N PRO A 16 -8.22 38.02 5.16
CA PRO A 16 -8.93 37.35 6.23
C PRO A 16 -8.54 35.87 6.20
N ALA A 17 -7.97 35.39 7.30
CA ALA A 17 -7.69 33.98 7.49
C ALA A 17 -8.98 33.22 7.23
N ALA A 18 -8.98 32.38 6.18
CA ALA A 18 -10.05 31.44 5.95
C ALA A 18 -10.25 30.68 7.26
N SER A 19 -11.43 30.86 7.87
CA SER A 19 -11.79 30.10 9.06
C SER A 19 -11.69 28.64 8.68
N ALA A 20 -10.68 27.96 9.23
CA ALA A 20 -10.59 26.52 9.17
C ALA A 20 -11.85 26.01 9.86
N THR A 21 -12.84 25.61 9.07
CA THR A 21 -14.02 24.92 9.54
C THR A 21 -13.50 23.69 10.28
N VAL A 22 -13.66 23.69 11.61
CA VAL A 22 -13.41 22.52 12.44
C VAL A 22 -14.25 21.41 11.83
N PRO A 23 -13.67 20.28 11.37
CA PRO A 23 -14.47 19.19 10.84
C PRO A 23 -15.37 18.71 11.98
N ASP A 24 -16.67 18.85 11.78
CA ASP A 24 -17.68 18.24 12.64
C ASP A 24 -17.40 16.74 12.72
N GLU A 25 -17.20 16.21 13.92
CA GLU A 25 -16.73 14.84 14.19
C GLU A 25 -17.68 13.74 13.66
N ALA A 26 -18.84 14.09 13.12
CA ALA A 26 -19.84 13.17 12.60
C ALA A 26 -20.00 13.18 11.07
N SER A 27 -19.23 14.01 10.34
CA SER A 27 -19.29 13.98 8.87
C SER A 27 -18.54 12.76 8.33
N PRO A 28 -19.20 11.86 7.56
CA PRO A 28 -18.50 10.73 6.96
C PRO A 28 -17.35 11.26 6.11
N SER A 29 -16.17 10.64 6.25
CA SER A 29 -14.99 10.99 5.45
C SER A 29 -15.41 11.16 3.98
N PRO A 30 -14.94 12.21 3.27
CA PRO A 30 -15.27 12.42 1.86
C PRO A 30 -14.97 11.19 0.98
N TRP A 31 -14.05 10.33 1.41
CA TRP A 31 -13.75 9.07 0.77
C TRP A 31 -14.86 8.03 0.96
N ALA A 32 -15.53 8.00 2.10
CA ALA A 32 -16.62 7.06 2.38
C ALA A 32 -17.89 7.34 1.56
N SER A 33 -18.09 8.58 1.09
CA SER A 33 -19.22 8.99 0.25
C SER A 33 -18.95 8.88 -1.26
N LEU A 34 -17.77 8.41 -1.67
CA LEU A 34 -17.39 8.31 -3.08
C LEU A 34 -18.30 7.30 -3.82
N PRO A 35 -18.82 7.61 -5.02
CA PRO A 35 -19.59 6.65 -5.83
C PRO A 35 -18.86 5.32 -6.06
N ALA A 36 -19.61 4.21 -6.03
CA ALA A 36 -19.05 2.85 -6.05
C ALA A 36 -18.26 2.55 -7.35
N ASP A 37 -18.69 3.11 -8.47
CA ASP A 37 -18.03 3.05 -9.77
C ASP A 37 -16.65 3.74 -9.76
N LEU A 38 -16.55 4.92 -9.12
CA LEU A 38 -15.28 5.61 -8.92
C LEU A 38 -14.35 4.85 -7.98
N VAL A 39 -14.88 4.30 -6.88
CA VAL A 39 -14.11 3.45 -5.98
C VAL A 39 -13.57 2.22 -6.72
N ARG A 40 -14.39 1.60 -7.56
CA ARG A 40 -13.99 0.45 -8.38
C ARG A 40 -12.89 0.83 -9.38
N LEU A 41 -13.01 1.98 -10.05
CA LEU A 41 -11.98 2.51 -10.96
C LEU A 41 -10.65 2.74 -10.23
N LEU A 42 -10.69 3.38 -9.07
CA LEU A 42 -9.51 3.59 -8.22
C LEU A 42 -8.91 2.26 -7.79
N GLY A 43 -9.74 1.31 -7.36
CA GLY A 43 -9.33 -0.05 -7.01
C GLY A 43 -8.58 -0.73 -8.16
N TRP A 44 -9.11 -0.70 -9.38
CA TRP A 44 -8.43 -1.27 -10.56
C TRP A 44 -7.09 -0.60 -10.86
N ARG A 45 -7.01 0.73 -10.76
CA ARG A 45 -5.76 1.48 -10.98
C ARG A 45 -4.70 1.15 -9.93
N VAL A 46 -5.09 1.02 -8.67
CA VAL A 46 -4.18 0.63 -7.57
C VAL A 46 -3.73 -0.83 -7.75
N LEU A 47 -4.66 -1.73 -8.07
CA LEU A 47 -4.38 -3.16 -8.29
C LEU A 47 -3.40 -3.40 -9.43
N ALA A 48 -3.48 -2.60 -10.50
CA ALA A 48 -2.54 -2.66 -11.61
C ALA A 48 -1.09 -2.31 -11.20
N ARG A 49 -0.88 -1.71 -10.02
CA ARG A 49 0.44 -1.32 -9.51
C ARG A 49 0.96 -2.29 -8.46
N ASP A 50 0.16 -2.54 -7.42
CA ASP A 50 0.54 -3.39 -6.29
C ASP A 50 -0.71 -3.98 -5.58
N LEU A 51 -0.70 -5.29 -5.36
CA LEU A 51 -1.75 -6.00 -4.61
C LEU A 51 -1.83 -5.51 -3.16
N LEU A 52 -0.70 -5.22 -2.52
CA LEU A 52 -0.67 -4.79 -1.13
C LEU A 52 -1.40 -3.46 -0.95
N ASP A 53 -1.14 -2.51 -1.85
CA ASP A 53 -1.82 -1.22 -1.84
C ASP A 53 -3.29 -1.37 -2.17
N TYR A 54 -3.67 -2.31 -3.04
CA TYR A 54 -5.07 -2.64 -3.28
C TYR A 54 -5.76 -3.16 -2.02
N VAL A 55 -5.12 -4.07 -1.27
CA VAL A 55 -5.68 -4.58 0.00
C VAL A 55 -5.84 -3.46 1.03
N ARG A 56 -4.88 -2.54 1.13
CA ARG A 56 -4.97 -1.35 2.00
C ARG A 56 -6.09 -0.40 1.57
N CYS A 57 -6.22 -0.16 0.27
CA CYS A 57 -7.31 0.61 -0.32
C CYS A 57 -8.69 0.00 0.04
N ARG A 58 -8.83 -1.32 0.01
CA ARG A 58 -10.04 -2.02 0.47
C ARG A 58 -10.26 -1.99 1.98
N ALA A 59 -9.26 -1.61 2.77
CA ALA A 59 -9.34 -1.56 4.22
C ALA A 59 -9.86 -0.22 4.76
N VAL A 60 -10.00 0.81 3.92
CA VAL A 60 -10.43 2.17 4.31
C VAL A 60 -11.76 2.15 5.07
N CYS A 61 -12.82 1.59 4.46
CA CYS A 61 -14.11 1.40 5.11
C CYS A 61 -14.91 0.26 4.45
N THR A 62 -16.08 -0.07 5.02
CA THR A 62 -16.98 -1.12 4.51
C THR A 62 -17.45 -0.85 3.09
N HIS A 63 -17.76 0.40 2.75
CA HIS A 63 -18.16 0.83 1.41
C HIS A 63 -17.07 0.59 0.36
N TRP A 64 -15.81 0.91 0.67
CA TRP A 64 -14.69 0.62 -0.22
C TRP A 64 -14.48 -0.87 -0.41
N ARG A 65 -14.61 -1.63 0.67
CA ARG A 65 -14.48 -3.07 0.66
C ARG A 65 -15.55 -3.76 -0.18
N SER A 66 -16.80 -3.30 -0.13
CA SER A 66 -17.92 -3.87 -0.90
C SER A 66 -17.94 -3.43 -2.36
N SER A 67 -17.45 -2.22 -2.67
CA SER A 67 -17.41 -1.67 -4.03
C SER A 67 -16.31 -2.26 -4.92
N THR A 68 -15.38 -3.03 -4.35
CA THR A 68 -14.19 -3.57 -5.02
C THR A 68 -14.17 -5.09 -5.01
N VAL A 69 -13.51 -5.69 -6.01
CA VAL A 69 -13.42 -7.15 -6.15
C VAL A 69 -12.64 -7.77 -5.00
N CYS A 70 -13.18 -8.83 -4.40
CA CYS A 70 -12.50 -9.53 -3.33
C CYS A 70 -11.34 -10.39 -3.89
N PRO A 71 -10.09 -10.21 -3.41
CA PRO A 71 -8.93 -10.99 -3.88
C PRO A 71 -8.92 -12.43 -3.33
N ARG A 72 -9.71 -12.72 -2.29
CA ARG A 72 -9.70 -14.02 -1.60
C ARG A 72 -10.06 -15.15 -2.56
N GLY A 73 -9.25 -16.21 -2.55
CA GLY A 73 -9.45 -17.39 -3.42
C GLY A 73 -9.14 -17.17 -4.90
N ARG A 74 -8.74 -15.95 -5.32
CA ARG A 74 -8.46 -15.64 -6.72
C ARG A 74 -6.97 -15.53 -7.04
N GLY A 75 -6.11 -15.37 -6.03
CA GLY A 75 -4.67 -15.10 -6.21
C GLY A 75 -3.82 -16.21 -6.83
N ILE A 76 -4.37 -17.38 -7.17
CA ILE A 76 -3.67 -18.43 -7.94
C ILE A 76 -4.03 -18.35 -9.43
N VAL A 77 -5.29 -18.04 -9.73
CA VAL A 77 -5.84 -18.09 -11.11
C VAL A 77 -5.81 -16.71 -11.75
N ASP A 78 -6.09 -15.68 -10.97
CA ASP A 78 -6.21 -14.32 -11.44
C ASP A 78 -4.91 -13.55 -11.20
N LEU A 79 -4.18 -13.42 -12.31
CA LEU A 79 -2.90 -12.73 -12.44
C LEU A 79 -2.91 -11.28 -11.91
N CYS A 80 -4.07 -10.61 -11.81
CA CYS A 80 -4.13 -9.27 -11.25
C CYS A 80 -3.97 -9.26 -9.71
N PHE A 81 -4.28 -10.38 -9.05
CA PHE A 81 -4.10 -10.54 -7.61
C PHE A 81 -2.78 -11.21 -7.23
N HIS A 82 -1.81 -11.23 -8.14
CA HIS A 82 -0.47 -11.72 -7.86
C HIS A 82 0.38 -10.61 -7.21
N PRO A 83 1.11 -10.90 -6.11
CA PRO A 83 2.01 -9.94 -5.49
C PRO A 83 3.33 -9.83 -6.28
N ARG A 84 3.27 -9.34 -7.52
CA ARG A 84 4.37 -9.34 -8.52
C ARG A 84 5.65 -8.62 -8.10
N ARG A 85 5.58 -7.75 -7.09
CA ARG A 85 6.71 -6.97 -6.58
C ARG A 85 7.39 -7.64 -5.39
N TRP A 86 7.22 -8.94 -5.23
CA TRP A 86 7.83 -9.70 -4.14
C TRP A 86 8.77 -10.76 -4.72
N THR A 87 9.99 -10.80 -4.19
CA THR A 87 10.99 -11.80 -4.56
C THR A 87 11.42 -12.60 -3.34
N VAL A 88 11.82 -13.86 -3.56
CA VAL A 88 12.42 -14.69 -2.51
C VAL A 88 13.88 -14.31 -2.41
N LEU A 89 14.29 -13.81 -1.26
CA LEU A 89 15.70 -13.60 -0.97
C LEU A 89 16.33 -14.98 -0.71
N PRO A 90 17.38 -15.37 -1.46
CA PRO A 90 18.16 -16.54 -1.08
C PRO A 90 18.77 -16.23 0.29
N GLU A 91 18.53 -17.10 1.25
CA GLU A 91 19.16 -16.96 2.55
C GLU A 91 20.67 -17.00 2.43
N GLY A 92 21.33 -16.37 3.41
CA GLY A 92 22.77 -16.22 3.45
C GLY A 92 23.47 -17.54 3.22
N HIS A 93 24.65 -17.46 2.60
CA HIS A 93 25.49 -18.57 2.16
C HIS A 93 26.02 -19.46 3.32
N GLY A 94 25.18 -19.90 4.26
CA GLY A 94 25.58 -20.64 5.46
C GLY A 94 26.39 -19.81 6.45
N LEU A 95 26.28 -18.46 6.41
CA LEU A 95 27.04 -17.57 7.29
C LEU A 95 26.44 -17.40 8.69
N ASP A 96 25.19 -17.81 8.89
CA ASP A 96 24.55 -17.84 10.20
C ASP A 96 24.09 -19.29 10.52
N PRO A 97 24.65 -19.91 11.57
CA PRO A 97 24.31 -21.28 11.95
C PRO A 97 22.87 -21.45 12.49
N ASP A 98 22.14 -20.37 12.80
CA ASP A 98 20.72 -20.42 13.18
C ASP A 98 19.76 -20.02 12.04
N ASP A 99 20.28 -19.75 10.83
CA ASP A 99 19.46 -19.53 9.63
C ASP A 99 18.90 -20.88 9.15
N LYS A 100 17.80 -21.30 9.77
CA LYS A 100 17.12 -22.60 9.53
C LYS A 100 16.48 -22.75 8.14
N GLY A 101 17.06 -22.20 7.06
CA GLY A 101 16.42 -22.27 5.74
C GLY A 101 15.08 -21.51 5.69
N LYS A 102 14.93 -20.44 6.49
CA LYS A 102 13.78 -19.54 6.51
C LYS A 102 13.85 -18.50 5.39
N ARG A 103 13.30 -18.85 4.22
CA ARG A 103 13.37 -17.94 3.08
C ARG A 103 12.55 -16.69 3.34
N ARG A 104 13.15 -15.52 3.13
CA ARG A 104 12.48 -14.23 3.33
C ARG A 104 11.89 -13.77 2.00
N LEU A 105 10.66 -13.27 2.07
CA LEU A 105 10.07 -12.50 0.99
C LEU A 105 10.51 -11.05 1.12
N PHE A 106 10.96 -10.46 0.02
CA PHE A 106 11.39 -9.08 -0.04
C PHE A 106 10.52 -8.31 -1.01
N SER A 107 9.95 -7.20 -0.53
CA SER A 107 9.17 -6.26 -1.33
C SER A 107 10.10 -5.34 -2.10
N LEU A 108 10.04 -5.40 -3.42
CA LEU A 108 10.79 -4.53 -4.34
C LEU A 108 10.26 -3.09 -4.35
N SER A 109 9.01 -2.86 -3.93
CA SER A 109 8.42 -1.51 -3.89
C SER A 109 8.77 -0.76 -2.61
N THR A 110 8.84 -1.46 -1.47
CA THR A 110 8.97 -0.83 -0.15
C THR A 110 10.26 -1.18 0.59
N GLY A 111 11.04 -2.15 0.10
CA GLY A 111 12.23 -2.66 0.79
C GLY A 111 11.93 -3.46 2.06
N VAL A 112 10.65 -3.73 2.35
CA VAL A 112 10.24 -4.50 3.53
C VAL A 112 10.53 -5.99 3.28
N SER A 113 11.11 -6.66 4.28
CA SER A 113 11.26 -8.12 4.27
C SER A 113 10.30 -8.77 5.26
N VAL A 114 9.78 -9.95 4.89
CA VAL A 114 8.85 -10.74 5.70
C VAL A 114 9.30 -12.19 5.67
N CYS A 115 9.31 -12.84 6.84
CA CYS A 115 9.46 -14.29 6.94
C CYS A 115 8.06 -14.93 6.99
N PRO A 116 7.57 -15.55 5.92
CA PRO A 116 6.29 -16.24 5.95
C PRO A 116 6.34 -17.39 6.96
N ARG A 117 5.27 -17.54 7.75
CA ARG A 117 5.09 -18.70 8.63
C ARG A 117 4.53 -19.85 7.81
N LEU A 118 5.35 -20.86 7.58
CA LEU A 118 4.95 -22.09 6.90
C LEU A 118 4.83 -23.24 7.89
N PRO A 119 3.97 -24.23 7.63
CA PRO A 119 4.02 -25.49 8.36
C PRO A 119 5.38 -26.16 8.21
N ASP A 120 5.85 -26.87 9.23
CA ASP A 120 7.21 -27.45 9.28
C ASP A 120 7.52 -28.43 8.14
N ASP A 121 6.47 -29.07 7.61
CA ASP A 121 6.52 -30.00 6.49
C ASP A 121 6.82 -29.33 5.13
N TYR A 122 6.84 -28.00 5.04
CA TYR A 122 7.03 -27.29 3.78
C TYR A 122 8.28 -26.41 3.81
N ARG A 123 8.98 -26.37 2.67
CA ARG A 123 10.05 -25.41 2.40
C ARG A 123 9.68 -24.58 1.18
N ILE A 124 10.07 -23.30 1.17
CA ILE A 124 10.00 -22.48 -0.04
C ILE A 124 11.09 -22.95 -0.99
N LEU A 125 10.74 -23.19 -2.25
CA LEU A 125 11.70 -23.41 -3.33
C LEU A 125 12.05 -22.09 -4.00
N ASP A 126 11.03 -21.38 -4.46
CA ASP A 126 11.15 -20.15 -5.24
C ASP A 126 9.83 -19.35 -5.21
N SER A 127 9.79 -18.21 -5.92
CA SER A 127 8.60 -17.42 -6.17
C SER A 127 8.42 -17.13 -7.65
N VAL A 128 7.22 -17.34 -8.17
CA VAL A 128 6.84 -16.99 -9.55
C VAL A 128 5.70 -15.97 -9.49
N ASP A 129 5.92 -14.78 -10.04
CA ASP A 129 4.97 -13.66 -9.96
C ASP A 129 4.54 -13.29 -8.52
N GLY A 130 5.35 -13.64 -7.51
CA GLY A 130 5.01 -13.45 -6.09
C GLY A 130 4.27 -14.64 -5.45
N ILE A 131 3.92 -15.67 -6.23
CA ILE A 131 3.38 -16.93 -5.70
C ILE A 131 4.53 -17.81 -5.22
N LEU A 132 4.44 -18.26 -3.97
CA LEU A 132 5.40 -19.17 -3.39
C LEU A 132 5.25 -20.59 -3.95
N LEU A 133 6.33 -21.11 -4.52
CA LEU A 133 6.48 -22.53 -4.80
C LEU A 133 6.95 -23.23 -3.54
N LEU A 134 6.08 -24.07 -2.98
CA LEU A 134 6.35 -24.82 -1.76
C LEU A 134 6.64 -26.28 -2.11
N HIS A 135 7.67 -26.84 -1.48
CA HIS A 135 7.99 -28.26 -1.54
C HIS A 135 7.74 -28.89 -0.19
N ARG A 136 6.93 -29.96 -0.20
CA ARG A 136 6.71 -30.78 0.99
C ARG A 136 7.97 -31.61 1.27
N ARG A 137 8.56 -31.46 2.45
CA ARG A 137 9.60 -32.37 2.95
C ARG A 137 8.97 -33.75 3.13
N GLN A 138 9.46 -34.75 2.41
CA GLN A 138 9.09 -36.13 2.69
C GLN A 138 9.74 -36.54 4.02
N ARG A 139 8.96 -37.26 4.83
CA ARG A 139 9.42 -37.83 6.10
C ARG A 139 10.41 -38.96 5.86
#